data_AF-A0AAE4T3F4-F1
#
_entry.id   AF-A0AAE4T3F4-F1
#
_cell.length_a   1.000
_cell.length_b   1.000
_cell.length_c   1.000
_cell.angle_alpha   90.00
_cell.angle_beta   90.00
_cell.angle_gamma   90.00
#
_symmetry.space_group_name_H-M   'P 1'
#
loop_
_entity.id
_entity.type
_entity.pdbx_description
1 polymer ?
#
loop_
_entity_poly.entity_id
_entity_poly.type
_entity_poly.pdbx_seq_one_letter_code
_entity_poly.pdbx_strand_id
1 'polypeptide(L)'
;MDRWIKLLFLVFFLLVLIGDLISLIGFYLMGPAQRKLILNVLSPVYWGLKALEILVLGLYIFGIINSFNRKSMAGLAFIFTLLRLLSVGVLSGVETVITWRLLVQHSVFYVAGIITAYHLKDGM
;
A
#
# COMPACT_ATOMS: atom_id res chain seq x y z
N MET A 1 8.37 19.33 8.34
CA MET A 1 9.02 18.05 7.98
C MET A 1 10.33 18.38 7.30
N ASP A 2 11.42 17.81 7.78
CA ASP A 2 12.74 17.90 7.16
C ASP A 2 12.67 17.45 5.70
N ARG A 3 13.39 18.14 4.81
CA ARG A 3 13.45 17.82 3.37
C ARG A 3 13.90 16.38 3.13
N TRP A 4 14.81 15.85 3.95
CA TRP A 4 15.29 14.48 3.84
C TRP A 4 14.23 13.46 4.24
N ILE A 5 13.47 13.72 5.30
CA ILE A 5 12.37 12.86 5.75
C ILE A 5 11.25 12.85 4.71
N LYS A 6 10.92 14.03 4.14
CA LYS A 6 9.97 14.17 3.05
C LYS A 6 10.35 13.30 1.85
N LEU A 7 11.63 13.33 1.47
CA LEU A 7 12.16 12.54 0.36
C LEU A 7 12.10 11.05 0.66
N LEU A 8 12.50 10.62 1.87
CA LEU A 8 12.44 9.21 2.28
C LEU A 8 11.02 8.65 2.22
N PHE A 9 10.04 9.38 2.75
CA PHE A 9 8.65 8.96 2.72
C PHE A 9 8.11 8.91 1.28
N LEU A 10 8.47 9.90 0.46
CA LEU A 10 8.09 9.93 -0.95
C LEU A 10 8.63 8.71 -1.70
N VAL A 11 9.93 8.43 -1.56
CA VAL A 11 10.59 7.28 -2.20
C VAL A 11 9.95 5.97 -1.76
N PHE A 12 9.70 5.79 -0.46
CA PHE A 12 9.05 4.59 0.06
C PHE A 12 7.66 4.37 -0.56
N PHE A 13 6.78 5.39 -0.50
CA PHE A 13 5.42 5.27 -1.05
C PHE A 13 5.42 5.12 -2.57
N LEU A 14 6.37 5.73 -3.29
CA LEU A 14 6.55 5.54 -4.73
C LEU A 14 6.96 4.11 -5.06
N LEU A 15 7.91 3.52 -4.34
CA LEU A 15 8.35 2.14 -4.57
C LEU A 15 7.21 1.15 -4.37
N VAL A 16 6.40 1.35 -3.32
CA VAL A 16 5.20 0.53 -3.07
C VAL A 16 4.20 0.68 -4.22
N LEU A 17 3.89 1.92 -4.62
CA LEU A 17 2.93 2.18 -5.70
C LEU A 17 3.39 1.57 -7.03
N ILE A 18 4.67 1.75 -7.40
CA ILE A 18 5.24 1.16 -8.61
C ILE A 18 5.16 -0.37 -8.55
N GLY A 19 5.48 -0.98 -7.41
CA GLY A 19 5.39 -2.42 -7.24
C GLY A 19 3.97 -2.97 -7.39
N ASP A 20 2.98 -2.29 -6.81
CA ASP A 20 1.57 -2.68 -6.93
C ASP A 20 1.07 -2.49 -8.38
N LEU A 21 1.47 -1.40 -9.07
CA LEU A 21 1.13 -1.16 -10.48
C LEU A 21 1.78 -2.19 -11.42
N ILE A 22 3.06 -2.52 -11.23
CA ILE A 22 3.73 -3.57 -12.01
C ILE A 22 3.03 -4.92 -11.82
N SER A 23 2.60 -5.24 -10.60
CA SER A 23 1.87 -6.47 -10.31
C SER A 23 0.53 -6.52 -11.04
N LEU A 24 -0.20 -5.40 -11.08
CA LEU A 24 -1.43 -5.25 -11.86
C LEU A 24 -1.17 -5.39 -13.37
N ILE A 25 -0.16 -4.70 -13.90
CA ILE A 25 0.22 -4.80 -15.31
C ILE A 25 0.54 -6.25 -15.66
N GLY A 26 1.36 -6.93 -14.85
CA GLY A 26 1.68 -8.35 -15.03
C GLY A 26 0.42 -9.22 -15.08
N PHE A 27 -0.53 -9.00 -14.19
CA PHE A 27 -1.82 -9.68 -14.19
C PHE A 27 -2.65 -9.41 -15.48
N TYR A 28 -2.61 -8.18 -16.01
CA TYR A 28 -3.25 -7.82 -17.28
C TYR A 28 -2.46 -8.26 -18.53
N LEU A 29 -1.22 -8.70 -18.39
CA LEU A 29 -0.44 -9.31 -19.46
C LEU A 29 -0.54 -10.85 -19.47
N MET A 30 -0.99 -11.46 -18.36
CA MET A 30 -1.26 -12.90 -18.30
C MET A 30 -2.35 -13.32 -19.30
N GLY A 31 -2.22 -14.55 -19.80
CA GLY A 31 -3.22 -15.16 -20.68
C GLY A 31 -4.59 -15.28 -20.02
N PRO A 32 -5.69 -15.31 -20.81
CA PRO A 32 -7.06 -15.22 -20.29
C PRO A 32 -7.41 -16.36 -19.30
N ALA A 33 -6.89 -17.56 -19.51
CA ALA A 33 -7.10 -18.70 -18.61
C ALA A 33 -6.46 -18.48 -17.22
N GLN A 34 -5.22 -17.99 -17.19
CA GLN A 34 -4.49 -17.70 -15.95
C GLN A 34 -5.12 -16.52 -15.20
N ARG A 35 -5.52 -15.48 -15.91
CA ARG A 35 -6.21 -14.33 -15.32
C ARG A 35 -7.53 -14.75 -14.67
N LYS A 36 -8.32 -15.57 -15.36
CA LYS A 36 -9.60 -16.08 -14.83
C LYS A 36 -9.40 -16.93 -13.57
N LEU A 37 -8.36 -17.75 -13.52
CA LEU A 37 -8.00 -18.50 -12.31
C LEU A 37 -7.73 -17.58 -11.13
N ILE A 38 -6.90 -16.54 -11.30
CA ILE A 38 -6.56 -15.61 -10.22
C ILE A 38 -7.79 -14.80 -9.78
N LEU A 39 -8.65 -14.37 -10.70
CA LEU A 39 -9.91 -13.68 -10.39
C LEU A 39 -10.90 -14.56 -9.63
N ASN A 40 -10.88 -15.87 -9.87
CA ASN A 40 -11.75 -16.81 -9.16
C ASN A 40 -11.21 -17.16 -7.76
N VAL A 41 -9.89 -17.14 -7.57
CA VAL A 41 -9.25 -17.39 -6.26
C VAL A 41 -9.39 -16.19 -5.33
N LEU A 42 -9.28 -14.97 -5.87
CA LEU A 42 -9.33 -13.73 -5.09
C LEU A 42 -10.71 -13.11 -5.14
N SER A 43 -11.34 -12.90 -3.97
CA SER A 43 -12.68 -12.34 -3.89
C SER A 43 -12.76 -10.92 -4.52
N PRO A 44 -13.93 -10.48 -5.02
CA PRO A 44 -14.11 -9.11 -5.50
C PRO A 44 -13.73 -8.04 -4.45
N VAL A 45 -13.90 -8.37 -3.17
CA VAL A 45 -13.52 -7.52 -2.03
C VAL A 45 -12.01 -7.28 -2.01
N TYR A 46 -11.19 -8.29 -2.29
CA TYR A 46 -9.73 -8.12 -2.38
C TYR A 46 -9.33 -7.07 -3.42
N TRP A 47 -9.94 -7.13 -4.60
CA TRP A 47 -9.64 -6.21 -5.70
C TRP A 47 -10.11 -4.78 -5.39
N GLY A 48 -11.28 -4.63 -4.75
CA GLY A 48 -11.74 -3.34 -4.25
C GLY A 48 -10.80 -2.74 -3.21
N LEU A 49 -10.33 -3.55 -2.25
CA LEU A 49 -9.33 -3.12 -1.27
C LEU A 49 -8.02 -2.71 -1.93
N LYS A 50 -7.54 -3.46 -2.93
CA LYS A 50 -6.33 -3.11 -3.67
C LYS A 50 -6.45 -1.82 -4.46
N ALA A 51 -7.59 -1.57 -5.10
CA ALA A 51 -7.84 -0.31 -5.80
C ALA A 51 -7.84 0.88 -4.84
N LEU A 52 -8.51 0.76 -3.68
CA LEU A 52 -8.51 1.78 -2.64
C LEU A 52 -7.11 2.03 -2.08
N GLU A 53 -6.32 0.97 -1.90
CA GLU A 53 -4.96 1.06 -1.40
C GLU A 53 -4.06 1.88 -2.34
N ILE A 54 -4.12 1.61 -3.65
CA ILE A 54 -3.40 2.36 -4.70
C ILE A 54 -3.85 3.82 -4.72
N LEU A 55 -5.15 4.07 -4.58
CA LEU A 55 -5.69 5.42 -4.53
C LEU A 55 -5.16 6.20 -3.31
N VAL A 56 -5.14 5.59 -2.13
CA VAL A 56 -4.61 6.21 -0.91
C VAL A 56 -3.10 6.44 -1.00
N LEU A 57 -2.34 5.50 -1.58
CA LEU A 57 -0.91 5.70 -1.89
C LEU A 57 -0.71 6.92 -2.80
N GLY A 58 -1.49 7.02 -3.88
CA GLY A 58 -1.45 8.15 -4.81
C GLY A 58 -1.79 9.48 -4.13
N LEU A 59 -2.83 9.51 -3.29
CA LEU A 59 -3.19 10.68 -2.49
C LEU A 59 -2.10 11.07 -1.48
N TYR A 60 -1.42 10.10 -0.88
CA TYR A 60 -0.31 10.38 0.03
C TYR A 60 0.88 11.02 -0.72
N ILE A 61 1.27 10.47 -1.87
CA ILE A 61 2.32 11.04 -2.73
C ILE A 61 1.94 12.46 -3.18
N PHE A 62 0.71 12.64 -3.67
CA PHE A 62 0.18 13.94 -4.05
C PHE A 62 0.19 14.92 -2.88
N GLY A 63 -0.19 14.46 -1.68
CA GLY A 63 -0.17 15.23 -0.45
C GLY A 63 1.24 15.64 -0.02
N ILE A 64 2.26 14.78 -0.22
CA ILE A 64 3.66 15.17 -0.06
C ILE A 64 4.02 16.30 -1.02
N ILE A 65 3.75 16.14 -2.33
CA ILE A 65 4.14 17.12 -3.36
C ILE A 65 3.47 18.48 -3.09
N ASN A 66 2.17 18.48 -2.84
CA ASN A 66 1.37 19.68 -2.62
C ASN A 66 1.33 20.15 -1.16
N SER A 67 2.13 19.51 -0.29
CA SER A 67 2.29 19.88 1.12
C SER A 67 0.98 19.97 1.90
N PHE A 68 0.18 18.89 1.84
CA PHE A 68 -1.01 18.74 2.67
C PHE A 68 -0.69 18.89 4.16
N ASN A 69 -1.71 19.25 4.94
CA ASN A 69 -1.56 19.39 6.38
C ASN A 69 -1.17 18.04 7.04
N ARG A 70 -0.50 18.11 8.19
CA ARG A 70 0.09 16.94 8.87
C ARG A 70 -0.96 15.92 9.31
N LYS A 71 -2.15 16.35 9.76
CA LYS A 71 -3.24 15.47 10.17
C LYS A 71 -3.76 14.64 9.00
N SER A 72 -3.94 15.26 7.84
CA SER A 72 -4.32 14.58 6.60
C SER A 72 -3.25 13.59 6.17
N MET A 73 -1.96 13.94 6.28
CA MET A 73 -0.86 13.02 5.97
C MET A 73 -0.83 11.80 6.91
N ALA A 74 -1.00 12.00 8.22
CA ALA A 74 -1.10 10.93 9.20
C ALA A 74 -2.30 10.01 8.92
N GLY A 75 -3.46 10.59 8.62
CA GLY A 75 -4.67 9.86 8.27
C GLY A 75 -4.50 9.01 7.02
N LEU A 76 -3.88 9.54 5.96
CA LEU A 76 -3.60 8.80 4.73
C LEU A 76 -2.65 7.62 4.98
N ALA A 77 -1.55 7.83 5.72
CA ALA A 77 -0.62 6.74 6.05
C ALA A 77 -1.28 5.65 6.93
N PHE A 78 -2.15 6.06 7.87
CA PHE A 78 -2.91 5.13 8.70
C PHE A 78 -3.93 4.33 7.90
N ILE A 79 -4.73 5.00 7.05
CA ILE A 79 -5.70 4.34 6.17
C ILE A 79 -5.00 3.37 5.23
N PHE A 80 -3.86 3.76 4.65
CA PHE A 80 -3.04 2.88 3.83
C PHE A 80 -2.64 1.60 4.60
N THR A 81 -2.16 1.76 5.84
CA THR A 81 -1.78 0.64 6.71
C THR A 81 -2.98 -0.30 6.96
N LEU A 82 -4.15 0.25 7.28
CA LEU A 82 -5.38 -0.52 7.49
C LEU A 82 -5.83 -1.27 6.22
N LEU A 83 -5.85 -0.60 5.07
CA LEU A 83 -6.22 -1.22 3.79
C LEU A 83 -5.26 -2.36 3.43
N ARG A 84 -3.96 -2.14 3.64
CA ARG A 84 -2.94 -3.16 3.42
C ARG A 84 -3.17 -4.35 4.36
N LEU A 85 -3.52 -4.15 5.65
CA LEU A 85 -3.82 -5.21 6.61
C LEU A 85 -5.04 -6.03 6.17
N LEU A 86 -6.12 -5.37 5.79
CA LEU A 86 -7.32 -6.03 5.27
C LEU A 86 -7.01 -6.84 4.01
N SER A 87 -6.18 -6.30 3.11
CA SER A 87 -5.76 -7.02 1.90
C SER A 87 -4.99 -8.31 2.23
N VAL A 88 -4.17 -8.31 3.29
CA VAL A 88 -3.42 -9.47 3.77
C VAL A 88 -4.33 -10.49 4.45
N GLY A 89 -5.28 -10.03 5.27
CA GLY A 89 -6.26 -10.91 5.92
C GLY A 89 -7.14 -11.68 4.92
N VAL A 90 -7.43 -11.10 3.75
CA VAL A 90 -8.14 -11.84 2.69
C VAL A 90 -7.26 -12.91 2.06
N LEU A 91 -5.94 -12.74 2.08
CA LEU A 91 -4.98 -13.68 1.49
C LEU A 91 -4.55 -14.81 2.44
N SER A 92 -4.72 -14.66 3.77
CA SER A 92 -4.34 -15.70 4.73
C SER A 92 -5.15 -17.00 4.60
N GLY A 93 -6.25 -16.98 3.85
CA GLY A 93 -6.99 -18.20 3.46
C GLY A 93 -6.50 -18.87 2.18
N VAL A 94 -5.45 -18.34 1.52
CA VAL A 94 -4.91 -18.86 0.26
C VAL A 94 -3.52 -19.45 0.53
N GLU A 95 -3.42 -20.78 0.58
CA GLU A 95 -2.16 -21.51 0.76
C GLU A 95 -1.19 -21.23 -0.41
N THR A 96 -0.39 -20.16 -0.31
CA THR A 96 0.59 -19.78 -1.33
C THR A 96 1.90 -19.34 -0.67
N VAL A 97 2.96 -20.15 -0.81
CA VAL A 97 4.38 -19.90 -0.43
C VAL A 97 4.59 -18.56 0.29
N ILE A 98 4.31 -18.59 1.59
CA ILE A 98 3.85 -17.45 2.40
C ILE A 98 5.01 -16.55 2.90
N THR A 99 6.27 -16.97 2.81
CA THR A 99 7.34 -16.39 3.63
C THR A 99 7.86 -15.03 3.16
N TRP A 100 8.24 -14.88 1.88
CA TRP A 100 8.85 -13.63 1.39
C TRP A 100 7.83 -12.50 1.29
N ARG A 101 6.61 -12.83 0.82
CA ARG A 101 5.51 -11.89 0.71
C ARG A 101 5.10 -11.34 2.08
N LEU A 102 5.00 -12.19 3.10
CA LEU A 102 4.71 -11.74 4.47
C LEU A 102 5.80 -10.83 5.02
N LEU A 103 7.08 -11.14 4.78
CA LEU A 103 8.20 -10.32 5.26
C LEU A 103 8.18 -8.91 4.65
N VAL A 104 7.94 -8.82 3.34
CA VAL A 104 7.75 -7.53 2.64
C VAL A 104 6.53 -6.79 3.20
N GLN A 105 5.42 -7.48 3.45
CA GLN A 105 4.20 -6.87 4.01
C GLN A 105 4.41 -6.35 5.44
N HIS A 106 5.04 -7.11 6.33
CA HIS A 106 5.38 -6.67 7.68
C HIS A 106 6.30 -5.46 7.67
N SER A 107 7.29 -5.44 6.77
CA SER A 107 8.18 -4.29 6.58
C SER A 107 7.39 -3.05 6.15
N VAL A 108 6.44 -3.21 5.20
CA VAL A 108 5.58 -2.11 4.76
C VAL A 108 4.69 -1.61 5.90
N PHE A 109 4.10 -2.48 6.70
CA PHE A 109 3.30 -2.09 7.87
C PHE A 109 4.13 -1.33 8.90
N TYR A 110 5.32 -1.84 9.21
CA TYR A 110 6.21 -1.22 10.18
C TYR A 110 6.62 0.19 9.75
N VAL A 111 7.05 0.36 8.50
CA VAL A 111 7.44 1.67 7.97
C VAL A 111 6.24 2.62 7.87
N ALA A 112 5.08 2.16 7.40
CA ALA A 112 3.89 3.00 7.35
C ALA A 112 3.41 3.46 8.74
N GLY A 113 3.50 2.59 9.75
CA GLY A 113 3.21 2.94 11.15
C GLY A 113 4.16 3.99 11.71
N ILE A 114 5.47 3.89 11.44
CA ILE A 114 6.46 4.91 11.81
C ILE A 114 6.12 6.25 11.16
N ILE A 115 5.74 6.25 9.89
CA ILE A 115 5.36 7.44 9.13
C ILE A 115 4.11 8.11 9.73
N THR A 116 3.09 7.32 10.09
CA THR A 116 1.91 7.82 10.80
C THR A 116 2.29 8.47 12.13
N ALA A 117 3.08 7.78 12.95
CA ALA A 117 3.52 8.30 14.25
C ALA A 117 4.34 9.59 14.11
N TYR A 118 5.21 9.66 13.08
CA TYR A 118 6.00 10.86 12.78
C TYR A 118 5.12 12.07 12.51
N HIS A 119 4.11 11.95 11.63
CA HIS A 119 3.21 13.06 11.30
C HIS A 119 2.35 13.51 12.50
N LEU A 120 2.00 12.59 13.40
CA LEU A 120 1.26 12.92 14.63
C LEU A 120 2.14 13.64 15.65
N LYS A 121 3.37 13.16 15.88
CA LYS A 121 4.31 13.75 16.85
C LYS A 121 4.69 15.19 16.49
N ASP A 122 4.91 15.45 15.20
CA ASP A 122 5.22 16.78 14.68
C ASP A 122 3.97 17.69 14.62
N GLY A 123 2.76 17.16 14.85
CA GLY A 123 1.50 17.90 14.78
C GLY A 123 0.96 18.37 16.14
N MET A 124 1.63 18.01 17.24
CA MET A 124 1.40 18.50 18.61
C MET A 124 2.45 19.56 18.95
#